data_AF-A0A5J4PJ75-F1
#
_entry.id   AF-A0A5J4PJ75-F1
#
_cell.length_a   1.000
_cell.length_b   1.000
_cell.length_c   1.000
_cell.angle_alpha   90.00
_cell.angle_beta   90.00
_cell.angle_gamma   90.00
#
_symmetry.space_group_name_H-M   'P 1'
#
loop_
_entity.id
_entity.type
_entity.pdbx_description
1 polymer ?
#
loop_
_entity_poly.entity_id
_entity_poly.type
_entity_poly.pdbx_seq_one_letter_code
_entity_poly.pdbx_strand_id
1 'polypeptide(L)'
;GLCIVTYPDALVEKVVSKKELSDKTLKLHVGEQVDTSFITDVLRSYDFEYVDYVYEPGQYAVRGSIIDIFSFSSEYPYRIDFFGNEVDSIRSFEIETQLSKERKESISIVPDLTKTGNGSTSFLDFIPLDAVLVLSDFFWLRERIEAIGNEVASFSPKEELVDTYKPELINGVEFAARALDFRRIEFGNKPTGTPDATISFFIHQQPVYHKNFALAAESFKEYSNQGYAIYVCSDSAKQTDRIRAIFEDRGEHIPFTAVDKTLHEGFADDTLKICLFTDHQLFDRFHKYNLKSE
;
A
#
# COMPACT_ATOMS: atom_id res chain seq x y z
N GLY A 1 1.67 -9.54 -11.06
CA GLY A 1 2.60 -9.73 -9.93
C GLY A 1 2.14 -8.87 -8.77
N LEU A 2 2.49 -9.24 -7.54
CA LEU A 2 2.27 -8.39 -6.37
C LEU A 2 3.33 -7.28 -6.35
N CYS A 3 2.93 -6.04 -6.08
CA CYS A 3 3.84 -4.92 -5.86
C CYS A 3 3.57 -4.37 -4.45
N ILE A 4 4.62 -4.27 -3.64
CA ILE A 4 4.53 -3.70 -2.29
C ILE A 4 5.28 -2.37 -2.33
N VAL A 5 4.57 -1.29 -2.00
CA VAL A 5 5.15 0.03 -1.84
C VAL A 5 5.28 0.29 -0.34
N THR A 6 6.48 0.65 0.09
CA THR A 6 6.80 0.93 1.49
C THR A 6 7.72 2.14 1.59
N TYR A 7 8.02 2.57 2.81
CA TYR A 7 8.85 3.73 3.13
C TYR A 7 9.82 3.34 4.26
N PRO A 8 10.91 4.11 4.46
CA PRO A 8 11.99 3.73 5.39
C PRO A 8 11.50 3.36 6.80
N ASP A 9 10.58 4.15 7.36
CA ASP A 9 10.11 4.00 8.74
C ASP A 9 9.33 2.68 8.93
N ALA A 10 8.63 2.20 7.90
CA ALA A 10 7.95 0.91 7.91
C ALA A 10 8.90 -0.30 7.74
N LEU A 11 10.18 -0.07 7.41
CA LEU A 11 11.20 -1.12 7.27
C LEU A 11 12.07 -1.29 8.53
N VAL A 12 12.04 -0.33 9.46
CA VAL A 12 12.92 -0.32 10.65
C VAL A 12 12.43 -1.30 11.71
N GLU A 13 11.12 -1.40 11.90
CA GLU A 13 10.56 -2.34 12.85
C GLU A 13 10.60 -3.76 12.27
N LYS A 14 11.17 -4.70 13.03
CA LYS A 14 11.18 -6.10 12.66
C LYS A 14 9.77 -6.69 12.79
N VAL A 15 9.43 -7.59 11.89
CA VAL A 15 8.12 -8.24 11.83
C VAL A 15 8.18 -9.63 12.43
N VAL A 16 7.02 -10.19 12.79
CA VAL A 16 6.94 -11.61 13.18
C VAL A 16 7.44 -12.50 12.04
N SER A 17 8.12 -13.60 12.39
CA SER A 17 8.60 -14.53 11.38
C SER A 17 7.45 -15.16 10.58
N LYS A 18 7.71 -15.53 9.32
CA LYS A 18 6.71 -16.22 8.48
C LYS A 18 6.16 -17.50 9.14
N LYS A 19 7.03 -18.24 9.85
CA LYS A 19 6.66 -19.44 10.58
C LYS A 19 5.68 -19.09 11.70
N GLU A 20 6.05 -18.14 12.55
CA GLU A 20 5.21 -17.75 13.67
C GLU A 20 3.86 -17.15 13.23
N LEU A 21 3.87 -16.30 12.19
CA LEU A 21 2.64 -15.78 11.60
C LEU A 21 1.75 -16.91 11.11
N SER A 22 2.32 -17.90 10.41
CA SER A 22 1.57 -19.06 9.93
C SER A 22 1.03 -19.91 11.08
N ASP A 23 1.82 -20.14 12.13
CA ASP A 23 1.44 -20.94 13.30
C ASP A 23 0.34 -20.24 14.12
N LYS A 24 0.30 -18.91 14.10
CA LYS A 24 -0.67 -18.06 14.82
C LYS A 24 -1.82 -17.55 13.96
N THR A 25 -1.96 -18.04 12.73
CA THR A 25 -3.10 -17.70 11.87
C THR A 25 -4.12 -18.81 11.91
N LEU A 26 -5.30 -18.54 12.48
CA LEU A 26 -6.45 -19.45 12.36
C LEU A 26 -7.08 -19.25 10.99
N LYS A 27 -7.05 -20.28 10.16
CA LYS A 27 -7.72 -20.28 8.84
C LYS A 27 -9.03 -21.04 8.96
N LEU A 28 -10.08 -20.49 8.37
CA LEU A 28 -11.39 -21.12 8.29
C LEU A 28 -11.91 -21.06 6.87
N HIS A 29 -12.58 -22.12 6.42
CA HIS A 29 -13.24 -22.16 5.11
C HIS A 29 -14.67 -22.72 5.22
N VAL A 30 -15.51 -22.36 4.26
CA VAL A 30 -16.87 -22.90 4.16
C VAL A 30 -16.82 -24.42 3.96
N GLY A 31 -17.67 -25.15 4.68
CA GLY A 31 -17.71 -26.61 4.72
C GLY A 31 -16.71 -27.26 5.69
N GLU A 32 -15.90 -26.46 6.39
CA GLU A 32 -14.95 -26.98 7.38
C GLU A 32 -15.68 -27.56 8.60
N GLN A 33 -15.27 -28.75 9.03
CA GLN A 33 -15.79 -29.40 10.24
C GLN A 33 -14.96 -28.97 11.44
N VAL A 34 -15.48 -28.02 12.22
CA VAL A 34 -14.81 -27.44 13.37
C VAL A 34 -15.81 -27.08 14.46
N ASP A 35 -15.46 -27.40 15.70
CA ASP A 35 -16.27 -27.05 16.86
C ASP A 35 -16.10 -25.56 17.19
N THR A 36 -17.21 -24.86 17.37
CA THR A 36 -17.23 -23.46 17.83
C THR A 36 -16.45 -23.26 19.13
N SER A 37 -16.47 -24.21 20.06
CA SER A 37 -15.73 -24.15 21.33
C SER A 37 -14.21 -24.10 21.09
N PHE A 38 -13.70 -24.92 20.17
CA PHE A 38 -12.30 -24.89 19.75
C PHE A 38 -11.92 -23.51 19.20
N ILE A 39 -12.75 -22.93 18.33
CA ILE A 39 -12.49 -21.58 17.80
C ILE A 39 -12.44 -20.58 18.95
N THR A 40 -13.40 -20.59 19.88
CA THR A 40 -13.38 -19.65 21.01
C THR A 40 -12.17 -19.81 21.90
N ASP A 41 -11.66 -21.03 22.10
CA ASP A 41 -10.46 -21.28 22.90
C ASP A 41 -9.20 -20.77 22.19
N VAL A 42 -9.12 -20.94 20.86
CA VAL A 42 -8.03 -20.35 20.06
C VAL A 42 -8.07 -18.82 20.14
N LEU A 43 -9.25 -18.20 19.99
CA LEU A 43 -9.41 -16.75 20.07
C LEU A 43 -9.00 -16.20 21.45
N ARG A 44 -9.38 -16.88 22.54
CA ARG A 44 -8.91 -16.52 23.88
C ARG A 44 -7.40 -16.66 24.03
N SER A 45 -6.80 -17.71 23.46
CA SER A 45 -5.34 -17.90 23.47
C SER A 45 -4.58 -16.83 22.66
N TYR A 46 -5.30 -16.13 21.79
CA TYR A 46 -4.84 -15.03 20.96
C TYR A 46 -5.15 -13.65 21.56
N ASP A 47 -5.61 -13.61 22.81
CA ASP A 47 -6.02 -12.40 23.54
C ASP A 47 -7.13 -11.60 22.86
N PHE A 48 -8.00 -12.26 22.09
CA PHE A 48 -9.22 -11.61 21.61
C PHE A 48 -10.20 -11.39 22.76
N GLU A 49 -10.83 -10.22 22.78
CA GLU A 49 -11.81 -9.84 23.77
C GLU A 49 -13.19 -10.40 23.42
N TYR A 50 -13.82 -11.10 24.37
CA TYR A 50 -15.20 -11.56 24.23
C TYR A 50 -16.15 -10.40 24.55
N VAL A 51 -16.99 -10.02 23.58
CA VAL A 51 -17.92 -8.89 23.69
C VAL A 51 -19.32 -9.29 23.24
N ASP A 52 -20.31 -8.46 23.60
CA ASP A 52 -21.68 -8.67 23.11
C ASP A 52 -21.81 -8.34 21.62
N TYR A 53 -21.13 -7.28 21.15
CA TYR A 53 -21.14 -6.78 19.77
C TYR A 53 -19.73 -6.38 19.36
N VAL A 54 -19.32 -6.81 18.16
CA VAL A 54 -17.99 -6.54 17.62
C VAL A 54 -17.96 -5.16 16.94
N TYR A 55 -17.04 -4.31 17.39
CA TYR A 55 -16.81 -2.97 16.86
C TYR A 55 -15.36 -2.69 16.50
N GLU A 56 -14.40 -3.30 17.23
CA GLU A 56 -12.97 -3.03 17.08
C GLU A 56 -12.18 -4.31 16.75
N PRO A 57 -11.05 -4.20 16.02
CA PRO A 57 -10.14 -5.31 15.82
C PRO A 57 -9.69 -5.94 17.15
N GLY A 58 -9.61 -7.26 17.20
CA GLY A 58 -9.33 -8.02 18.42
C GLY A 58 -10.56 -8.42 19.22
N GLN A 59 -11.77 -8.06 18.77
CA GLN A 59 -13.02 -8.48 19.43
C GLN A 59 -13.66 -9.69 18.73
N TYR A 60 -14.37 -10.50 19.52
CA TYR A 60 -15.27 -11.53 19.01
C TYR A 60 -16.53 -11.67 19.87
N ALA A 61 -17.62 -12.13 19.26
CA ALA A 61 -18.89 -12.37 19.92
C ALA A 61 -19.47 -13.72 19.47
N VAL A 62 -20.17 -14.41 20.37
CA VAL A 62 -20.82 -15.70 20.08
C VAL A 62 -22.32 -15.58 20.33
N ARG A 63 -23.12 -15.93 19.33
CA ARG A 63 -24.59 -15.86 19.37
C ARG A 63 -25.21 -17.12 18.76
N GLY A 64 -25.46 -18.12 19.60
CA GLY A 64 -25.99 -19.40 19.14
C GLY A 64 -25.03 -20.06 18.16
N SER A 65 -25.45 -20.21 16.91
CA SER A 65 -24.63 -20.78 15.83
C SER A 65 -23.76 -19.78 15.10
N ILE A 66 -23.64 -18.54 15.57
CA ILE A 66 -22.89 -17.50 14.88
C ILE A 66 -21.70 -17.04 15.73
N ILE A 67 -20.55 -16.89 15.08
CA ILE A 67 -19.38 -16.20 15.64
C ILE A 67 -19.11 -14.95 14.80
N ASP A 68 -19.17 -13.78 15.43
CA ASP A 68 -18.69 -12.53 14.85
C ASP A 68 -17.25 -12.28 15.35
N ILE A 69 -16.34 -11.89 14.47
CA ILE A 69 -14.94 -11.66 14.80
C ILE A 69 -14.30 -10.58 13.96
N PHE A 70 -13.49 -9.71 14.58
CA PHE A 70 -12.70 -8.70 13.87
C PHE A 70 -11.21 -8.99 13.98
N SER A 71 -10.59 -9.53 12.93
CA SER A 71 -9.13 -9.75 12.90
C SER A 71 -8.36 -8.44 12.73
N PHE A 72 -7.20 -8.34 13.40
CA PHE A 72 -6.24 -7.23 13.24
C PHE A 72 -5.70 -7.05 11.81
N SER A 73 -5.80 -8.07 10.96
CA SER A 73 -5.30 -8.03 9.58
C SER A 73 -6.38 -7.68 8.54
N SER A 74 -7.63 -7.50 8.96
CA SER A 74 -8.78 -7.36 8.06
C SER A 74 -9.39 -5.97 8.14
N GLU A 75 -9.92 -5.49 7.01
CA GLU A 75 -10.61 -4.18 6.94
C GLU A 75 -12.01 -4.22 7.56
N TYR A 76 -12.70 -5.36 7.42
CA TYR A 76 -14.04 -5.59 7.97
C TYR A 76 -14.06 -6.84 8.86
N PRO A 77 -14.91 -6.88 9.90
CA PRO A 77 -15.15 -8.08 10.68
C PRO A 77 -15.88 -9.14 9.86
N TYR A 78 -15.77 -10.40 10.29
CA TYR A 78 -16.41 -11.56 9.71
C TYR A 78 -17.51 -12.10 10.62
N ARG A 79 -18.62 -12.49 10.00
CA ARG A 79 -19.70 -13.28 10.59
C ARG A 79 -19.60 -14.69 10.03
N ILE A 80 -19.41 -15.65 10.92
CA ILE A 80 -19.27 -17.07 10.61
C ILE A 80 -20.53 -17.76 11.13
N ASP A 81 -21.33 -18.34 10.24
CA ASP A 81 -22.52 -19.11 10.58
C ASP A 81 -22.19 -20.60 10.56
N PHE A 82 -22.64 -21.32 11.56
CA PHE A 82 -22.40 -22.74 11.76
C PHE A 82 -23.69 -23.55 11.64
N PHE A 83 -23.62 -24.73 11.04
CA PHE A 83 -24.67 -25.73 11.10
C PHE A 83 -24.15 -26.96 11.86
N GLY A 84 -24.45 -27.02 13.16
CA GLY A 84 -23.82 -27.99 14.05
C GLY A 84 -22.33 -27.67 14.20
N ASN A 85 -21.46 -28.56 13.73
CA ASN A 85 -20.00 -28.41 13.77
C ASN A 85 -19.40 -28.12 12.39
N GLU A 86 -20.20 -27.60 11.46
CA GLU A 86 -19.76 -27.26 10.11
C GLU A 86 -19.91 -25.76 9.87
N VAL A 87 -18.90 -25.13 9.25
CA VAL A 87 -19.00 -23.74 8.78
C VAL A 87 -19.95 -23.68 7.58
N ASP A 88 -21.16 -23.18 7.77
CA ASP A 88 -22.18 -23.05 6.72
C ASP A 88 -21.92 -21.85 5.81
N SER A 89 -21.63 -20.68 6.38
CA SER A 89 -21.27 -19.51 5.57
C SER A 89 -20.41 -18.50 6.30
N ILE A 90 -19.59 -17.76 5.54
CA ILE A 90 -18.74 -16.69 6.05
C ILE A 90 -19.06 -15.40 5.28
N ARG A 91 -19.26 -14.30 5.99
CA ARG A 91 -19.54 -12.98 5.40
C ARG A 91 -18.76 -11.88 6.10
N SER A 92 -18.27 -10.87 5.39
CA SER A 92 -17.87 -9.62 6.03
C SER A 92 -19.11 -8.82 6.46
N PHE A 93 -19.00 -7.92 7.42
CA PHE A 93 -20.09 -7.03 7.82
C PHE A 93 -19.60 -5.64 8.25
N GLU A 94 -20.48 -4.65 8.27
CA GLU A 94 -20.16 -3.29 8.71
C GLU A 94 -20.34 -3.12 10.21
N ILE A 95 -19.37 -2.50 10.90
CA ILE A 95 -19.43 -2.30 12.34
C ILE A 95 -20.59 -1.38 12.78
N GLU A 96 -20.93 -0.37 11.96
CA GLU A 96 -21.98 0.60 12.29
C GLU A 96 -23.38 0.02 12.17
N THR A 97 -23.67 -0.63 11.04
CA THR A 97 -25.00 -1.15 10.72
C THR A 97 -25.20 -2.60 11.16
N GLN A 98 -24.11 -3.32 11.41
CA GLN A 98 -24.08 -4.76 11.72
C GLN A 98 -24.66 -5.64 10.59
N LEU A 99 -24.77 -5.08 9.38
CA LEU A 99 -25.29 -5.74 8.19
C LEU A 99 -24.16 -6.41 7.41
N SER A 100 -24.43 -7.60 6.90
CA SER A 100 -23.49 -8.34 6.06
C SER A 100 -23.23 -7.62 4.73
N LYS A 101 -21.98 -7.66 4.27
CA LYS A 101 -21.52 -7.15 2.97
C LYS A 101 -21.29 -8.31 1.99
N GLU A 102 -20.08 -8.86 1.99
CA GLU A 102 -19.63 -9.81 0.97
C GLU A 102 -19.53 -11.22 1.54
N ARG A 103 -19.90 -12.23 0.76
CA ARG A 103 -19.60 -13.63 1.09
C ARG A 103 -18.11 -13.93 0.86
N LYS A 104 -17.54 -14.78 1.71
CA LYS A 104 -16.16 -15.26 1.62
C LYS A 104 -16.17 -16.78 1.65
N GLU A 105 -15.35 -17.41 0.81
CA GLU A 105 -15.15 -18.86 0.80
C GLU A 105 -14.19 -19.30 1.91
N SER A 106 -13.27 -18.41 2.29
CA SER A 106 -12.30 -18.65 3.37
C SER A 106 -11.84 -17.34 3.98
N ILE A 107 -11.44 -17.39 5.25
CA ILE A 107 -10.87 -16.27 6.00
C ILE A 107 -9.60 -16.69 6.73
N SER A 108 -8.79 -15.69 7.10
CA SER A 108 -7.64 -15.86 7.98
C SER A 108 -7.79 -14.89 9.14
N ILE A 109 -7.75 -15.43 10.35
CA ILE A 109 -7.85 -14.69 11.59
C ILE A 109 -6.44 -14.59 12.15
N VAL A 110 -5.90 -13.37 12.11
CA VAL A 110 -4.59 -13.01 12.64
C VAL A 110 -4.77 -12.23 13.95
N PRO A 111 -4.03 -12.60 15.01
CA PRO A 111 -4.06 -11.93 16.31
C PRO A 111 -3.25 -10.64 16.32
N ASP A 112 -3.20 -9.99 17.49
CA ASP A 112 -2.28 -8.88 17.71
C ASP A 112 -0.85 -9.42 17.76
N LEU A 113 -0.14 -9.25 16.64
CA LEU A 113 1.23 -9.72 16.47
C LEU A 113 2.24 -8.94 17.33
N THR A 114 1.87 -7.75 17.81
CA THR A 114 2.74 -6.92 18.67
C THR A 114 2.90 -7.50 20.08
N LYS A 115 1.89 -8.25 20.55
CA LYS A 115 1.85 -8.83 21.90
C LYS A 115 2.28 -10.29 21.95
N THR A 116 2.19 -10.99 20.83
CA THR A 116 2.33 -12.45 20.82
C THR A 116 3.71 -12.96 20.41
N GLY A 117 4.65 -12.13 19.93
CA GLY A 117 5.90 -12.59 19.29
C GLY A 117 6.98 -13.19 20.20
N ASN A 118 7.46 -14.41 19.90
CA ASN A 118 8.75 -14.93 20.37
C ASN A 118 9.75 -14.94 19.20
N GLY A 119 10.28 -13.76 18.89
CA GLY A 119 11.31 -13.56 17.87
C GLY A 119 10.81 -12.76 16.67
N SER A 120 11.52 -11.68 16.36
CA SER A 120 11.26 -10.85 15.19
C SER A 120 12.28 -11.12 14.09
N THR A 121 11.94 -10.76 12.86
CA THR A 121 12.80 -10.88 11.69
C THR A 121 12.69 -9.64 10.82
N SER A 122 13.69 -9.38 9.96
CA SER A 122 13.59 -8.26 9.03
C SER A 122 12.44 -8.51 8.05
N PHE A 123 11.77 -7.45 7.60
CA PHE A 123 10.85 -7.57 6.46
C PHE A 123 11.54 -8.19 5.22
N LEU A 124 12.84 -7.95 5.04
CA LEU A 124 13.61 -8.58 3.95
C LEU A 124 13.75 -10.09 4.13
N ASP A 125 13.78 -10.61 5.36
CA ASP A 125 13.80 -12.05 5.62
C ASP A 125 12.41 -12.69 5.43
N PHE A 126 11.35 -11.87 5.46
CA PHE A 126 9.96 -12.30 5.31
C PHE A 126 9.56 -12.49 3.84
N ILE A 127 10.08 -11.65 2.95
CA ILE A 127 9.75 -11.69 1.51
C ILE A 127 10.59 -12.74 0.76
N PRO A 128 10.08 -13.29 -0.36
CA PRO A 128 10.83 -14.25 -1.18
C PRO A 128 12.12 -13.65 -1.76
N LEU A 129 13.23 -14.41 -1.78
CA LEU A 129 14.53 -13.96 -2.30
C LEU A 129 14.55 -13.69 -3.82
N ASP A 130 13.58 -14.21 -4.57
CA ASP A 130 13.39 -13.91 -5.99
C ASP A 130 12.63 -12.60 -6.23
N ALA A 131 12.20 -11.90 -5.16
CA ALA A 131 11.69 -10.55 -5.26
C ALA A 131 12.75 -9.58 -5.79
N VAL A 132 12.28 -8.54 -6.48
CA VAL A 132 13.13 -7.46 -6.98
C VAL A 132 12.90 -6.23 -6.11
N LEU A 133 13.95 -5.75 -5.45
CA LEU A 133 13.90 -4.50 -4.69
C LEU A 133 14.07 -3.32 -5.65
N VAL A 134 13.12 -2.40 -5.63
CA VAL A 134 13.17 -1.17 -6.44
C VAL A 134 13.34 0.02 -5.49
N LEU A 135 14.45 0.74 -5.63
CA LEU A 135 14.91 1.72 -4.65
C LEU A 135 15.30 3.03 -5.34
N SER A 136 14.97 4.17 -4.74
CA SER A 136 15.32 5.48 -5.31
C SER A 136 16.75 5.93 -4.97
N ASP A 137 17.21 5.67 -3.75
CA ASP A 137 18.59 5.93 -3.31
C ASP A 137 18.90 4.96 -2.15
N PHE A 138 19.80 4.02 -2.41
CA PHE A 138 20.15 2.97 -1.46
C PHE A 138 20.88 3.52 -0.23
N PHE A 139 21.82 4.46 -0.42
CA PHE A 139 22.61 5.02 0.66
C PHE A 139 21.74 5.89 1.56
N TRP A 140 20.90 6.74 0.96
CA TRP A 140 19.94 7.54 1.72
C TRP A 140 18.99 6.65 2.53
N LEU A 141 18.46 5.56 1.94
CA LEU A 141 17.58 4.64 2.64
C LEU A 141 18.29 4.00 3.84
N ARG A 142 19.53 3.53 3.66
CA ARG A 142 20.36 2.97 4.74
C ARG A 142 20.55 3.97 5.89
N GLU A 143 20.97 5.19 5.57
CA GLU A 143 21.20 6.23 6.59
C GLU A 143 19.89 6.64 7.28
N ARG A 144 18.77 6.68 6.55
CA ARG A 144 17.45 6.96 7.12
C ARG A 144 17.01 5.88 8.11
N ILE A 145 17.20 4.60 7.78
CA ILE A 145 16.91 3.47 8.69
C ILE A 145 17.76 3.57 9.96
N GLU A 146 19.06 3.83 9.82
CA GLU A 146 19.96 4.04 10.96
C GLU A 146 19.50 5.22 11.84
N ALA A 147 19.10 6.32 11.22
CA ALA A 147 18.62 7.50 11.93
C ALA A 147 17.36 7.21 12.75
N ILE A 148 16.31 6.59 12.17
CA ILE A 148 15.10 6.34 12.98
C ILE A 148 15.32 5.28 14.05
N GLY A 149 16.18 4.27 13.81
CA GLY A 149 16.59 3.33 14.86
C GLY A 149 17.21 4.04 16.08
N ASN A 150 18.08 5.02 15.83
CA ASN A 150 18.71 5.84 16.88
C ASN A 150 17.71 6.81 17.55
N GLU A 151 16.78 7.40 16.80
CA GLU A 151 15.70 8.23 17.35
C GLU A 151 14.85 7.41 18.33
N VAL A 152 14.36 6.23 17.92
CA VAL A 152 13.54 5.33 18.76
C VAL A 152 14.32 4.87 20.00
N ALA A 153 15.60 4.53 19.86
CA ALA A 153 16.45 4.15 21.00
C ALA A 153 16.68 5.29 22.00
N SER A 154 16.64 6.54 21.52
CA SER A 154 16.79 7.75 22.35
C SER A 154 15.50 8.09 23.11
N PHE A 155 14.34 7.61 22.63
CA PHE A 155 13.09 7.66 23.37
C PHE A 155 13.09 6.58 24.46
N SER A 156 13.75 6.85 25.59
CA SER A 156 13.48 6.11 26.82
C SER A 156 12.06 6.45 27.30
N PRO A 157 11.13 5.48 27.44
CA PRO A 157 9.88 5.75 28.12
C PRO A 157 10.23 6.25 29.53
N LYS A 158 9.71 7.43 29.90
CA LYS A 158 9.71 7.81 31.32
C LYS A 158 8.95 6.70 32.04
N GLU A 159 9.64 6.00 32.94
CA GLU A 159 9.09 4.96 33.79
C GLU A 159 7.70 5.39 34.32
N GLU A 160 6.68 4.54 34.12
CA GLU A 160 5.62 4.19 35.09
C GLU A 160 4.24 3.85 34.50
N LEU A 161 3.97 3.92 33.19
CA LEU A 161 2.64 3.54 32.69
C LEU A 161 2.73 2.67 31.43
N VAL A 162 2.15 1.47 31.54
CA VAL A 162 1.93 0.42 30.53
C VAL A 162 3.09 -0.57 30.38
N ASP A 163 2.80 -1.87 30.40
CA ASP A 163 3.65 -2.94 29.86
C ASP A 163 3.95 -2.61 28.39
N THR A 164 4.98 -1.80 28.16
CA THR A 164 5.11 -1.02 26.94
C THR A 164 5.73 -1.89 25.86
N TYR A 165 5.03 -2.02 24.73
CA TYR A 165 5.54 -2.59 23.49
C TYR A 165 6.95 -2.05 23.19
N LYS A 166 7.95 -2.94 23.15
CA LYS A 166 9.32 -2.59 22.82
C LYS A 166 9.66 -3.21 21.46
N PRO A 167 9.59 -2.43 20.36
CA PRO A 167 9.86 -2.97 19.04
C PRO A 167 11.31 -3.40 18.93
N GLU A 168 11.53 -4.56 18.29
CA GLU A 168 12.86 -4.96 17.84
C GLU A 168 13.15 -4.26 16.51
N LEU A 169 14.29 -3.57 16.42
CA LEU A 169 14.63 -2.73 15.27
C LEU A 169 15.77 -3.35 14.46
N ILE A 170 15.74 -3.15 13.14
CA ILE A 170 16.89 -3.36 12.25
C ILE A 170 17.68 -2.05 12.11
N ASN A 171 19.01 -2.14 12.10
CA ASN A 171 19.87 -0.97 11.84
C ASN A 171 20.24 -0.87 10.35
N GLY A 172 20.83 0.26 9.94
CA GLY A 172 21.12 0.52 8.52
C GLY A 172 22.14 -0.46 7.93
N VAL A 173 23.12 -0.90 8.73
CA VAL A 173 24.12 -1.89 8.30
C VAL A 173 23.49 -3.26 8.06
N GLU A 174 22.65 -3.69 9.00
CA GLU A 174 21.93 -4.95 8.96
C GLU A 174 20.94 -4.98 7.77
N PHE A 175 20.22 -3.89 7.54
CA PHE A 175 19.34 -3.72 6.37
C PHE A 175 20.13 -3.83 5.07
N ALA A 176 21.23 -3.09 4.96
CA ALA A 176 22.03 -3.05 3.75
C ALA A 176 22.59 -4.44 3.40
N ALA A 177 23.09 -5.17 4.41
CA ALA A 177 23.61 -6.52 4.21
C ALA A 177 22.54 -7.47 3.63
N ARG A 178 21.31 -7.43 4.15
CA ARG A 178 20.20 -8.25 3.62
C ARG A 178 19.74 -7.81 2.24
N ALA A 179 19.66 -6.51 2.00
CA ALA A 179 19.25 -5.99 0.69
C ALA A 179 20.24 -6.39 -0.42
N LEU A 180 21.50 -6.70 -0.07
CA LEU A 180 22.49 -7.19 -1.02
C LEU A 180 22.17 -8.57 -1.61
N ASP A 181 21.40 -9.40 -0.91
CA ASP A 181 21.01 -10.74 -1.36
C ASP A 181 19.94 -10.74 -2.48
N PHE A 182 19.25 -9.61 -2.65
CA PHE A 182 18.19 -9.47 -3.63
C PHE A 182 18.68 -8.95 -4.98
N ARG A 183 17.93 -9.24 -6.04
CA ARG A 183 18.03 -8.45 -7.26
C ARG A 183 17.52 -7.03 -6.97
N ARG A 184 18.31 -6.03 -7.34
CA ARG A 184 17.99 -4.61 -7.12
C ARG A 184 17.85 -3.84 -8.43
N ILE A 185 16.91 -2.90 -8.44
CA ILE A 185 16.80 -1.83 -9.43
C ILE A 185 16.93 -0.53 -8.66
N GLU A 186 17.95 0.25 -8.96
CA GLU A 186 18.20 1.54 -8.32
C GLU A 186 17.94 2.65 -9.33
N PHE A 187 17.08 3.60 -8.96
CA PHE A 187 16.88 4.81 -9.75
C PHE A 187 17.96 5.85 -9.44
N GLY A 188 18.18 6.77 -10.38
CA GLY A 188 19.12 7.87 -10.23
C GLY A 188 20.51 7.58 -10.81
N ASN A 189 21.48 8.38 -10.38
CA ASN A 189 22.82 8.44 -10.98
C ASN A 189 23.94 7.96 -10.04
N LYS A 190 23.59 7.36 -8.90
CA LYS A 190 24.52 6.88 -7.87
C LYS A 190 24.23 5.41 -7.56
N PRO A 191 24.54 4.48 -8.48
CA PRO A 191 24.30 3.07 -8.23
C PRO A 191 25.16 2.57 -7.07
N THR A 192 24.62 1.62 -6.31
CA THR A 192 25.37 0.89 -5.29
C THR A 192 26.29 -0.12 -5.97
N GLY A 193 27.55 0.28 -6.17
CA GLY A 193 28.55 -0.56 -6.83
C GLY A 193 28.47 -0.50 -8.35
N THR A 194 28.94 -1.56 -9.01
CA THR A 194 28.93 -1.65 -10.49
C THR A 194 27.66 -2.36 -10.95
N PRO A 195 26.76 -1.71 -11.70
CA PRO A 195 25.52 -2.33 -12.16
C PRO A 195 25.81 -3.37 -13.26
N ASP A 196 25.09 -4.50 -13.23
CA ASP A 196 25.13 -5.50 -14.31
C ASP A 196 24.57 -4.95 -15.63
N ALA A 197 23.60 -4.04 -15.52
CA ALA A 197 23.00 -3.35 -16.66
C ALA A 197 22.50 -1.97 -16.22
N THR A 198 22.65 -0.99 -17.13
CA THR A 198 22.13 0.37 -16.95
C THR A 198 21.09 0.65 -18.02
N ILE A 199 19.90 1.09 -17.60
CA ILE A 199 18.83 1.54 -18.48
C ILE A 199 18.69 3.05 -18.32
N SER A 200 18.75 3.78 -19.43
CA SER A 200 18.60 5.23 -19.45
C SER A 200 17.26 5.62 -20.04
N PHE A 201 16.57 6.54 -19.36
CA PHE A 201 15.32 7.13 -19.83
C PHE A 201 15.59 8.60 -20.18
N PHE A 202 15.31 8.98 -21.42
CA PHE A 202 15.42 10.37 -21.87
C PHE A 202 14.08 11.06 -21.61
N ILE A 203 13.82 11.29 -20.33
CA ILE A 203 12.58 11.92 -19.86
C ILE A 203 12.84 13.32 -19.31
N HIS A 204 11.89 14.23 -19.53
CA HIS A 204 11.91 15.56 -18.93
C HIS A 204 10.53 15.92 -18.38
N GLN A 205 10.49 16.58 -17.22
CA GLN A 205 9.25 16.99 -16.57
C GLN A 205 8.52 18.06 -17.39
N GLN A 206 7.18 18.02 -17.38
CA GLN A 206 6.36 19.10 -17.91
C GLN A 206 6.28 20.27 -16.91
N PRO A 207 6.31 21.53 -17.38
CA PRO A 207 6.15 22.68 -16.52
C PRO A 207 4.70 22.80 -16.01
N VAL A 208 4.52 23.60 -14.96
CA VAL A 208 3.20 24.04 -14.52
C VAL A 208 2.77 25.24 -15.38
N TYR A 209 1.56 25.19 -15.94
CA TYR A 209 1.09 26.20 -16.90
C TYR A 209 0.26 27.31 -16.25
N HIS A 210 -0.15 27.17 -14.98
CA HIS A 210 -0.89 28.19 -14.23
C HIS A 210 -2.13 28.74 -14.96
N LYS A 211 -2.91 27.87 -15.63
CA LYS A 211 -4.06 28.24 -16.50
C LYS A 211 -3.69 29.12 -17.70
N ASN A 212 -2.42 29.28 -18.02
CA ASN A 212 -1.98 29.93 -19.24
C ASN A 212 -2.15 28.96 -20.43
N PHE A 213 -3.38 28.88 -20.92
CA PHE A 213 -3.72 28.02 -22.06
C PHE A 213 -3.07 28.45 -23.38
N ALA A 214 -2.50 29.66 -23.45
CA ALA A 214 -1.71 30.07 -24.61
C ALA A 214 -0.37 29.37 -24.63
N LEU A 215 0.32 29.40 -23.50
CA LEU A 215 1.57 28.66 -23.32
C LEU A 215 1.35 27.15 -23.46
N ALA A 216 0.27 26.62 -22.88
CA ALA A 216 -0.05 25.20 -23.02
C ALA A 216 -0.31 24.81 -24.47
N ALA A 217 -1.12 25.58 -25.21
CA ALA A 217 -1.38 25.32 -26.62
C ALA A 217 -0.11 25.36 -27.48
N GLU A 218 0.79 26.31 -27.22
CA GLU A 218 2.10 26.39 -27.87
C GLU A 218 2.93 25.13 -27.58
N SER A 219 3.04 24.71 -26.32
CA SER A 219 3.77 23.48 -25.96
C SER A 219 3.17 22.23 -26.58
N PHE A 220 1.84 22.09 -26.63
CA PHE A 220 1.22 20.96 -27.31
C PHE A 220 1.55 20.95 -28.80
N LYS A 221 1.46 22.11 -29.48
CA LYS A 221 1.82 22.23 -30.90
C LYS A 221 3.30 21.93 -31.14
N GLU A 222 4.18 22.43 -30.29
CA GLU A 222 5.61 22.17 -30.30
C GLU A 222 5.88 20.65 -30.26
N TYR A 223 5.36 19.94 -29.26
CA TYR A 223 5.52 18.48 -29.15
C TYR A 223 4.88 17.74 -30.33
N SER A 224 3.69 18.15 -30.78
CA SER A 224 3.04 17.55 -31.96
C SER A 224 3.87 17.71 -33.23
N ASN A 225 4.47 18.89 -33.44
CA ASN A 225 5.34 19.18 -34.59
C ASN A 225 6.65 18.38 -34.53
N GLN A 226 7.14 18.11 -33.33
CA GLN A 226 8.29 17.25 -33.09
C GLN A 226 7.95 15.74 -33.13
N GLY A 227 6.70 15.39 -33.46
CA GLY A 227 6.24 14.01 -33.66
C GLY A 227 5.85 13.26 -32.40
N TYR A 228 5.62 13.96 -31.28
CA TYR A 228 5.18 13.33 -30.03
C TYR A 228 3.68 13.02 -30.07
N ALA A 229 3.30 11.85 -29.56
CA ALA A 229 1.93 11.56 -29.19
C ALA A 229 1.60 12.23 -27.86
N ILE A 230 0.51 13.01 -27.83
CA ILE A 230 0.12 13.81 -26.66
C ILE A 230 -0.99 13.13 -25.88
N TYR A 231 -0.79 13.03 -24.57
CA TYR A 231 -1.73 12.47 -23.61
C TYR A 231 -2.07 13.50 -22.54
N VAL A 232 -3.33 13.52 -22.12
CA VAL A 232 -3.79 14.34 -20.98
C VAL A 232 -4.38 13.41 -19.93
N CYS A 233 -3.73 13.36 -18.77
CA CYS A 233 -4.04 12.51 -17.63
C CYS A 233 -4.94 13.28 -16.65
N SER A 234 -6.10 12.72 -16.33
CA SER A 234 -7.03 13.26 -15.34
C SER A 234 -7.95 12.16 -14.82
N ASP A 235 -8.33 12.21 -13.54
CA ASP A 235 -9.36 11.35 -12.97
C ASP A 235 -10.79 11.83 -13.29
N SER A 236 -10.93 12.83 -14.17
CA SER A 236 -12.22 13.41 -14.53
C SER A 236 -12.31 13.67 -16.02
N ALA A 237 -13.11 12.85 -16.72
CA ALA A 237 -13.43 13.04 -18.13
C ALA A 237 -13.89 14.48 -18.45
N LYS A 238 -14.71 15.08 -17.56
CA LYS A 238 -15.17 16.48 -17.67
C LYS A 238 -14.03 17.49 -17.74
N GLN A 239 -12.89 17.25 -17.07
CA GLN A 239 -11.74 18.15 -17.15
C GLN A 239 -11.04 18.02 -18.51
N THR A 240 -10.90 16.81 -19.04
CA THR A 240 -10.32 16.60 -20.37
C THR A 240 -11.18 17.22 -21.47
N ASP A 241 -12.51 17.10 -21.39
CA ASP A 241 -13.45 17.77 -22.30
C ASP A 241 -13.34 19.29 -22.21
N ARG A 242 -13.20 19.82 -20.99
CA ARG A 242 -13.01 21.25 -20.77
C ARG A 242 -11.71 21.77 -21.39
N ILE A 243 -10.62 21.01 -21.33
CA ILE A 243 -9.36 21.39 -22.00
C ILE A 243 -9.55 21.45 -23.51
N ARG A 244 -10.25 20.46 -24.08
CA ARG A 244 -10.57 20.43 -25.52
C ARG A 244 -11.40 21.65 -25.93
N ALA A 245 -12.46 21.96 -25.19
CA ALA A 245 -13.30 23.13 -25.43
C ALA A 245 -12.51 24.45 -25.34
N ILE A 246 -11.60 24.59 -24.37
CA ILE A 246 -10.75 25.78 -24.25
C ILE A 246 -9.87 25.98 -25.49
N PHE A 247 -9.29 24.90 -26.04
CA PHE A 247 -8.49 25.00 -27.27
C PHE A 247 -9.36 25.29 -28.49
N GLU A 248 -10.54 24.66 -28.61
CA GLU A 248 -11.50 24.92 -29.68
C GLU A 248 -12.00 26.37 -29.69
N ASP A 249 -12.35 26.93 -28.53
CA ASP A 249 -12.79 28.34 -28.37
C ASP A 249 -11.70 29.33 -28.79
N ARG A 250 -10.43 28.92 -28.75
CA ARG A 250 -9.27 29.69 -29.20
C ARG A 250 -8.97 29.52 -30.69
N GLY A 251 -9.75 28.70 -31.40
CA GLY A 251 -9.50 28.33 -32.80
C GLY A 251 -8.32 27.37 -32.97
N GLU A 252 -7.93 26.66 -31.91
CA GLU A 252 -6.79 25.75 -31.88
C GLU A 252 -7.29 24.30 -31.85
N HIS A 253 -7.23 23.61 -32.99
CA HIS A 253 -7.55 22.18 -33.05
C HIS A 253 -6.32 21.34 -32.71
N ILE A 254 -6.10 21.10 -31.42
CA ILE A 254 -4.95 20.35 -30.91
C ILE A 254 -5.39 18.92 -30.56
N PRO A 255 -4.95 17.90 -31.31
CA PRO A 255 -5.28 16.52 -31.00
C PRO A 255 -4.49 16.05 -29.76
N PHE A 256 -5.18 15.42 -28.81
CA PHE A 256 -4.59 14.70 -27.69
C PHE A 256 -5.50 13.54 -27.26
N THR A 257 -4.89 12.53 -26.66
CA THR A 257 -5.57 11.35 -26.10
C THR A 257 -5.86 11.57 -24.62
N ALA A 258 -7.12 11.48 -24.20
CA ALA A 258 -7.49 11.54 -22.79
C ALA A 258 -7.18 10.21 -22.10
N VAL A 259 -6.60 10.27 -20.90
CA VAL A 259 -6.28 9.13 -20.05
C VAL A 259 -7.06 9.28 -18.74
N ASP A 260 -7.95 8.33 -18.46
CA ASP A 260 -8.83 8.30 -17.27
C ASP A 260 -8.10 7.78 -16.02
N LYS A 261 -6.93 8.39 -15.77
CA LYS A 261 -6.09 8.27 -14.58
C LYS A 261 -5.21 9.50 -14.54
N THR A 262 -4.93 10.02 -13.36
CA THR A 262 -3.94 11.07 -13.16
C THR A 262 -2.56 10.54 -12.78
N LEU A 263 -1.56 11.40 -12.95
CA LEU A 263 -0.19 11.21 -12.46
C LEU A 263 0.12 12.33 -11.47
N HIS A 264 1.12 12.17 -10.60
CA HIS A 264 1.59 13.27 -9.75
C HIS A 264 2.15 14.43 -10.60
N GLU A 265 2.91 14.12 -11.65
CA GLU A 265 3.49 15.08 -12.58
C GLU A 265 3.53 14.48 -13.99
N GLY A 266 3.33 15.35 -14.99
CA GLY A 266 3.53 15.03 -16.39
C GLY A 266 5.00 15.04 -16.78
N PHE A 267 5.33 14.30 -17.83
CA PHE A 267 6.67 14.22 -18.41
C PHE A 267 6.57 13.94 -19.91
N ALA A 268 7.63 14.22 -20.67
CA ALA A 268 7.79 13.63 -22.00
C ALA A 268 8.94 12.64 -22.01
N ASP A 269 8.84 11.67 -22.91
CA ASP A 269 9.87 10.67 -23.20
C ASP A 269 10.30 10.84 -24.67
N ASP A 270 11.56 11.22 -24.86
CA ASP A 270 12.14 11.50 -26.17
C ASP A 270 12.38 10.23 -27.00
N THR A 271 12.48 9.08 -26.33
CA THR A 271 12.70 7.77 -26.95
C THR A 271 11.41 7.24 -27.55
N LEU A 272 10.35 7.27 -26.75
CA LEU A 272 9.02 6.80 -27.17
C LEU A 272 8.25 7.84 -27.97
N LYS A 273 8.71 9.10 -27.96
CA LYS A 273 8.01 10.26 -28.53
C LYS A 273 6.58 10.36 -27.98
N ILE A 274 6.47 10.37 -26.66
CA ILE A 274 5.21 10.60 -25.95
C ILE A 274 5.34 11.78 -24.99
N CYS A 275 4.28 12.57 -24.85
CA CYS A 275 4.22 13.68 -23.91
C CYS A 275 2.94 13.59 -23.09
N LEU A 276 3.07 13.48 -21.77
CA LEU A 276 1.98 13.37 -20.83
C LEU A 276 1.83 14.69 -20.08
N PHE A 277 0.66 15.30 -20.21
CA PHE A 277 0.23 16.44 -19.41
C PHE A 277 -0.73 15.97 -18.33
N THR A 278 -0.76 16.64 -17.19
CA THR A 278 -1.79 16.42 -16.16
C THR A 278 -2.71 17.63 -16.07
N ASP A 279 -3.98 17.38 -15.74
CA ASP A 279 -4.97 18.44 -15.60
C ASP A 279 -4.60 19.45 -14.48
N HIS A 280 -4.00 18.99 -13.39
CA HIS A 280 -3.63 19.86 -12.28
C HIS A 280 -2.44 20.77 -12.60
N GLN A 281 -1.48 20.33 -13.43
CA GLN A 281 -0.41 21.20 -13.94
C GLN A 281 -0.95 22.23 -14.95
N LEU A 282 -2.00 21.89 -15.70
CA LEU A 282 -2.66 22.82 -16.63
C LEU A 282 -3.52 23.86 -15.89
N PHE A 283 -4.32 23.42 -14.91
CA PHE A 283 -5.30 24.25 -14.22
C PHE A 283 -4.82 24.83 -12.88
N ASP A 284 -3.58 24.59 -12.47
CA ASP A 284 -3.04 25.02 -11.17
C ASP A 284 -3.89 24.53 -10.00
N ARG A 285 -4.01 23.21 -9.89
CA ARG A 285 -4.79 22.56 -8.83
C ARG A 285 -3.87 21.69 -8.00
N PHE A 286 -4.26 21.49 -6.74
CA PHE A 286 -3.65 20.45 -5.93
C PHE A 286 -4.11 19.09 -6.44
N HIS A 287 -3.16 18.18 -6.65
CA HIS A 287 -3.45 16.77 -6.83
C HIS A 287 -4.08 16.24 -5.53
N LYS A 288 -5.36 15.84 -5.58
CA LYS A 288 -6.03 15.19 -4.46
C LYS A 288 -5.85 13.67 -4.59
N TYR A 289 -5.20 13.06 -3.60
CA TYR A 289 -5.15 11.60 -3.50
C TYR A 289 -6.53 11.09 -3.06
N ASN A 290 -7.13 10.20 -3.85
CA ASN A 290 -8.28 9.43 -3.41
C ASN A 290 -7.78 8.20 -2.65
N LEU A 291 -7.96 8.19 -1.32
CA LEU A 291 -7.80 6.97 -0.55
C LEU A 291 -8.95 6.04 -0.92
N LYS A 292 -8.67 4.75 -1.16
CA LYS A 292 -9.68 3.73 -1.49
C LYS A 292 -10.69 3.45 -0.36
N SER A 293 -10.56 4.14 0.77
CA SER A 293 -11.39 3.97 1.96
C SER A 293 -12.65 4.84 1.98
N GLU A 294 -13.09 5.37 0.84
CA GLU A 294 -14.41 6.00 0.64
C GLU A 294 -15.19 5.31 -0.48
#